data_AF-A0A3B0VBR0-F1
#
_entry.id   AF-A0A3B0VBR0-F1
#
_cell.length_a   1.000
_cell.length_b   1.000
_cell.length_c   1.000
_cell.angle_alpha   90.00
_cell.angle_beta   90.00
_cell.angle_gamma   90.00
#
_symmetry.space_group_name_H-M   'P 1'
#
loop_
_entity.id
_entity.type
_entity.pdbx_description
1 polymer ?
#
loop_
_entity_poly.entity_id
_entity_poly.type
_entity_poly.pdbx_seq_one_letter_code
_entity_poly.pdbx_strand_id
1 'polypeptide(L)'
;MRFVILSFFILSILTAYAQQVNNTSWATIEEFKAEEPVIIKNIVWLENNPIATDQNDTKALSENIINWLSNAPYLSVTLDRVFLENLINNKRFKYAEKFRVTYLFGKSLYIIQHQDNLDEVKASARGIEGMVTVYKELKQVDSSLTNFQLEKYVRLSSKGKLEKYVRGRLASPSTIISYKE
;
A
#
# COMPACT_ATOMS: atom_id res chain seq x y z
N MET A 1 50.20 -13.69 34.02
CA MET A 1 49.33 -14.06 32.88
C MET A 1 48.02 -13.30 33.03
N ARG A 2 47.81 -12.22 32.26
CA ARG A 2 46.59 -11.42 32.28
C ARG A 2 45.60 -12.05 31.30
N PHE A 3 44.49 -12.57 31.81
CA PHE A 3 43.39 -13.08 30.99
C PHE A 3 42.59 -11.92 30.41
N VAL A 4 42.39 -12.04 29.10
CA VAL A 4 41.55 -11.22 28.23
C VAL A 4 40.09 -11.32 28.67
N ILE A 5 39.42 -10.20 28.91
CA ILE A 5 37.96 -10.11 28.81
C ILE A 5 37.65 -8.94 27.87
N LEU A 6 37.63 -9.28 26.60
CA LEU A 6 37.18 -8.48 25.48
C LEU A 6 35.75 -8.92 25.18
N SER A 7 34.73 -8.29 25.77
CA SER A 7 33.34 -8.41 25.30
C SER A 7 32.43 -7.47 26.09
N PHE A 8 32.04 -6.34 25.49
CA PHE A 8 30.72 -5.73 25.66
C PHE A 8 30.62 -4.58 24.65
N PHE A 9 30.47 -4.93 23.37
CA PHE A 9 30.20 -3.97 22.29
C PHE A 9 29.07 -4.49 21.39
N ILE A 10 27.98 -4.96 21.99
CA ILE A 10 26.76 -5.31 21.25
C ILE A 10 25.57 -5.03 22.17
N LEU A 11 25.00 -3.83 22.07
CA LEU A 11 23.56 -3.56 22.15
C LEU A 11 23.35 -2.05 22.12
N SER A 12 22.84 -1.56 20.98
CA SER A 12 21.91 -0.43 20.84
C SER A 12 21.98 0.12 19.41
N ILE A 13 21.83 -0.72 18.38
CA ILE A 13 21.20 -0.25 17.15
C ILE A 13 19.71 -0.61 17.29
N LEU A 14 19.07 0.02 18.27
CA LEU A 14 17.64 0.27 18.14
C LEU A 14 17.57 1.36 17.09
N THR A 15 17.31 0.97 15.85
CA THR A 15 17.01 1.91 14.78
C THR A 15 15.84 2.76 15.24
N ALA A 16 16.14 3.97 15.71
CA ALA A 16 15.19 5.06 15.64
C ALA A 16 14.80 5.15 14.16
N TYR A 17 13.61 4.66 13.81
CA TYR A 17 12.98 5.03 12.55
C TYR A 17 12.56 6.49 12.70
N ALA A 18 13.54 7.39 12.68
CA ALA A 18 13.28 8.78 12.40
C ALA A 18 12.62 8.80 11.02
N GLN A 19 11.29 8.97 11.01
CA GLN A 19 10.53 9.14 9.79
C GLN A 19 10.99 10.44 9.15
N GLN A 20 12.01 10.33 8.30
CA GLN A 20 12.47 11.43 7.50
C GLN A 20 11.46 11.59 6.36
N VAL A 21 10.38 12.33 6.61
CA VAL A 21 9.57 12.90 5.55
C VAL A 21 10.43 13.99 4.91
N ASN A 22 11.32 13.58 4.00
CA ASN A 22 12.10 14.53 3.23
C ASN A 22 11.11 15.31 2.36
N ASN A 23 11.11 16.64 2.53
CA ASN A 23 10.41 17.56 1.66
C ASN A 23 11.22 17.63 0.34
N THR A 24 11.19 16.52 -0.42
CA THR A 24 12.04 16.30 -1.59
C THR A 24 11.31 16.85 -2.81
N SER A 25 11.86 17.87 -3.46
CA SER A 25 11.38 18.27 -4.77
C SER A 25 12.03 17.37 -5.80
N TRP A 26 11.35 16.30 -6.21
CA TRP A 26 11.77 15.49 -7.36
C TRP A 26 11.50 16.28 -8.64
N ALA A 27 12.53 16.49 -9.45
CA ALA A 27 12.47 17.20 -10.72
C ALA A 27 12.84 16.30 -11.91
N THR A 28 13.64 15.25 -11.68
CA THR A 28 14.16 14.36 -12.73
C THR A 28 13.70 12.92 -12.56
N ILE A 29 13.67 12.16 -13.66
CA ILE A 29 13.33 10.72 -13.63
C ILE A 29 14.28 9.96 -12.69
N GLU A 30 15.55 10.32 -12.70
CA GLU A 30 16.62 9.72 -11.90
C GLU A 30 16.37 9.92 -10.40
N GLU A 31 15.90 11.10 -9.99
CA GLU A 31 15.53 11.37 -8.59
C GLU A 31 14.30 10.57 -8.14
N PHE A 32 13.28 10.45 -9.00
CA PHE A 32 12.15 9.57 -8.72
C PHE A 32 12.61 8.12 -8.56
N LYS A 33 13.45 7.65 -9.50
CA LYS A 33 14.02 6.29 -9.49
C LYS A 33 14.86 6.01 -8.24
N ALA A 34 15.67 6.98 -7.81
CA ALA A 34 16.48 6.87 -6.60
C ALA A 34 15.62 6.71 -5.33
N GLU A 35 14.41 7.29 -5.31
CA GLU A 35 13.49 7.25 -4.17
C GLU A 35 12.58 6.01 -4.16
N GLU A 36 12.46 5.25 -5.28
CA GLU A 36 11.63 4.04 -5.38
C GLU A 36 11.78 3.07 -4.18
N PRO A 37 13.00 2.72 -3.72
CA PRO A 37 13.17 1.80 -2.59
C PRO A 37 12.55 2.33 -1.30
N VAL A 38 12.60 3.64 -1.07
CA VAL A 38 12.03 4.30 0.11
C VAL A 38 10.50 4.26 0.01
N ILE A 39 9.93 4.55 -1.15
CA ILE A 39 8.48 4.49 -1.39
C ILE A 39 7.96 3.06 -1.20
N ILE A 40 8.63 2.07 -1.77
CA ILE A 40 8.29 0.65 -1.60
C ILE A 40 8.28 0.28 -0.11
N LYS A 41 9.33 0.66 0.62
CA LYS A 41 9.44 0.38 2.06
C LYS A 41 8.31 1.05 2.84
N ASN A 42 7.98 2.29 2.52
CA ASN A 42 6.92 3.03 3.21
C ASN A 42 5.53 2.46 2.94
N ILE A 43 5.25 2.01 1.71
CA ILE A 43 4.01 1.30 1.38
C ILE A 43 3.86 0.04 2.24
N VAL A 44 4.88 -0.83 2.25
CA VAL A 44 4.85 -2.08 3.03
C VAL A 44 4.73 -1.78 4.52
N TRP A 45 5.42 -0.75 5.02
CA TRP A 45 5.33 -0.35 6.41
C TRP A 45 3.92 0.12 6.78
N LEU A 46 3.25 0.92 5.95
CA LEU A 46 1.87 1.39 6.18
C LEU A 46 0.85 0.26 6.17
N GLU A 47 1.05 -0.77 5.36
CA GLU A 47 0.16 -1.94 5.34
C GLU A 47 0.14 -2.67 6.69
N ASN A 48 1.30 -2.72 7.36
CA ASN A 48 1.47 -3.37 8.66
C ASN A 48 1.28 -2.41 9.86
N ASN A 49 1.26 -1.10 9.62
CA ASN A 49 1.12 -0.07 10.65
C ASN A 49 0.06 0.97 10.23
N PRO A 50 -1.22 0.57 10.05
CA PRO A 50 -2.23 1.45 9.46
C PRO A 50 -2.80 2.50 10.43
N ILE A 51 -2.41 2.50 11.70
CA ILE A 51 -2.91 3.42 12.73
C ILE A 51 -1.77 4.34 13.15
N ALA A 52 -2.07 5.65 13.22
CA ALA A 52 -1.12 6.63 13.72
C ALA A 52 -0.87 6.43 15.22
N THR A 53 0.35 6.71 15.64
CA THR A 53 0.82 6.68 17.02
C THR A 53 1.64 7.94 17.28
N ASP A 54 2.01 8.20 18.53
CA ASP A 54 2.89 9.33 18.86
C ASP A 54 4.25 9.26 18.16
N GLN A 55 4.65 8.07 17.70
CA GLN A 55 5.92 7.81 17.02
C GLN A 55 5.78 7.77 15.49
N ASN A 56 4.56 7.83 14.94
CA ASN A 56 4.37 7.76 13.50
C ASN A 56 3.15 8.52 12.96
N ASP A 57 3.37 9.28 11.89
CA ASP A 57 2.30 9.95 11.15
C ASP A 57 1.96 9.19 9.86
N THR A 58 1.01 8.26 9.96
CA THR A 58 0.52 7.49 8.80
C THR A 58 -0.12 8.37 7.72
N LYS A 59 -0.63 9.55 8.08
CA LYS A 59 -1.24 10.49 7.13
C LYS A 59 -0.15 11.20 6.33
N ALA A 60 0.82 11.82 6.99
CA ALA A 60 1.93 12.48 6.31
C ALA A 60 2.71 11.50 5.41
N LEU A 61 2.91 10.27 5.88
CA LEU A 61 3.56 9.22 5.08
C LEU A 61 2.72 8.84 3.83
N SER A 62 1.40 8.72 3.99
CA SER A 62 0.50 8.45 2.86
C SER A 62 0.50 9.60 1.86
N GLU A 63 0.49 10.85 2.32
CA GLU A 63 0.54 12.05 1.48
C GLU A 63 1.85 12.10 0.68
N ASN A 64 2.98 11.78 1.31
CA ASN A 64 4.26 11.70 0.62
C ASN A 64 4.26 10.65 -0.50
N ILE A 65 3.72 9.45 -0.23
CA ILE A 65 3.62 8.39 -1.25
C ILE A 65 2.70 8.82 -2.39
N ILE A 66 1.54 9.41 -2.09
CA ILE A 66 0.60 9.91 -3.11
C ILE A 66 1.28 10.99 -3.96
N ASN A 67 1.99 11.93 -3.32
CA ASN A 67 2.71 12.98 -4.02
C ASN A 67 3.77 12.39 -4.96
N TRP A 68 4.56 11.42 -4.50
CA TRP A 68 5.54 10.73 -5.34
C TRP A 68 4.88 10.01 -6.52
N LEU A 69 3.84 9.20 -6.25
CA LEU A 69 3.11 8.45 -7.28
C LEU A 69 2.46 9.35 -8.33
N SER A 70 1.99 10.54 -7.94
CA SER A 70 1.32 11.47 -8.83
C SER A 70 2.28 12.24 -9.74
N ASN A 71 3.55 12.35 -9.34
CA ASN A 71 4.56 13.12 -10.08
C ASN A 71 5.61 12.25 -10.78
N ALA A 72 5.68 10.94 -10.49
CA ALA A 72 6.62 10.03 -11.16
C ALA A 72 6.25 9.89 -12.65
N PRO A 73 7.05 10.46 -13.59
CA PRO A 73 6.63 10.63 -14.99
C PRO A 73 6.61 9.33 -15.80
N TYR A 74 7.17 8.24 -15.26
CA TYR A 74 7.23 6.92 -15.89
C TYR A 74 6.21 5.93 -15.30
N LEU A 75 5.39 6.35 -14.33
CA LEU A 75 4.36 5.51 -13.73
C LEU A 75 2.97 5.96 -14.17
N SER A 76 2.12 4.97 -14.44
CA SER A 76 0.69 5.18 -14.59
C SER A 76 -0.03 4.19 -13.69
N VAL A 77 -0.79 4.71 -12.73
CA VAL A 77 -1.56 3.88 -11.79
C VAL A 77 -3.02 4.30 -11.83
N THR A 78 -3.89 3.35 -12.14
CA THR A 78 -5.33 3.56 -12.20
C THR A 78 -6.02 2.95 -10.99
N LEU A 79 -7.10 3.59 -10.52
CA LEU A 79 -7.97 3.04 -9.48
C LEU A 79 -9.11 2.22 -10.11
N ASP A 80 -9.17 0.94 -9.79
CA ASP A 80 -10.20 0.04 -10.29
C ASP A 80 -11.45 0.12 -9.40
N ARG A 81 -12.36 1.02 -9.75
CA ARG A 81 -13.58 1.29 -8.98
C ARG A 81 -14.37 0.02 -8.66
N VAL A 82 -14.38 -0.98 -9.53
CA VAL A 82 -15.07 -2.26 -9.33
C VAL A 82 -14.66 -2.99 -8.05
N PHE A 83 -13.43 -2.76 -7.55
CA PHE A 83 -12.95 -3.36 -6.30
C PHE A 83 -13.18 -2.50 -5.07
N LEU A 84 -13.60 -1.25 -5.26
CA LEU A 84 -13.76 -0.24 -4.21
C LEU A 84 -15.22 0.18 -4.00
N GLU A 85 -16.11 -0.09 -4.96
CA GLU A 85 -17.46 0.46 -5.03
C GLU A 85 -18.27 0.34 -3.73
N ASN A 86 -18.35 -0.84 -3.11
CA ASN A 86 -19.13 -0.98 -1.86
C ASN A 86 -18.41 -0.41 -0.62
N LEU A 87 -17.11 -0.10 -0.71
CA LEU A 87 -16.37 0.60 0.33
C LEU A 87 -16.62 2.11 0.23
N ILE A 88 -16.52 2.67 -0.97
CA ILE A 88 -16.65 4.12 -1.21
C ILE A 88 -18.10 4.60 -1.14
N ASN A 89 -19.07 3.77 -1.55
CA ASN A 89 -20.49 4.14 -1.52
C ASN A 89 -21.08 4.05 -0.10
N ASN A 90 -20.40 3.36 0.81
CA ASN A 90 -20.81 3.26 2.21
C ASN A 90 -20.25 4.43 3.04
N LYS A 91 -20.97 5.56 3.04
CA LYS A 91 -20.59 6.77 3.81
C LYS A 91 -20.45 6.54 5.32
N ARG A 92 -20.98 5.44 5.86
CA ARG A 92 -20.88 5.09 7.29
C ARG A 92 -19.66 4.23 7.60
N PHE A 93 -18.92 3.78 6.59
CA PHE A 93 -17.75 2.95 6.80
C PHE A 93 -16.54 3.81 7.18
N LYS A 94 -16.21 3.80 8.48
CA LYS A 94 -15.18 4.61 9.15
C LYS A 94 -13.84 4.69 8.40
N TYR A 95 -13.43 3.61 7.74
CA TYR A 95 -12.10 3.47 7.12
C TYR A 95 -12.15 3.46 5.58
N ALA A 96 -13.24 3.88 4.95
CA ALA A 96 -13.41 3.82 3.49
C ALA A 96 -12.22 4.43 2.71
N GLU A 97 -11.81 5.65 3.07
CA GLU A 97 -10.68 6.32 2.39
C GLU A 97 -9.35 5.59 2.62
N LYS A 98 -9.15 5.04 3.82
CA LYS A 98 -7.94 4.27 4.13
C LYS A 98 -7.82 3.06 3.19
N PHE A 99 -8.91 2.32 2.95
CA PHE A 99 -8.88 1.19 2.02
C PHE A 99 -8.70 1.60 0.57
N ARG A 100 -9.24 2.76 0.15
CA ARG A 100 -8.99 3.32 -1.18
C ARG A 100 -7.50 3.62 -1.39
N VAL A 101 -6.87 4.28 -0.43
CA VAL A 101 -5.44 4.61 -0.47
C VAL A 101 -4.58 3.35 -0.40
N THR A 102 -4.91 2.40 0.48
CA THR A 102 -4.18 1.13 0.56
C THR A 102 -4.28 0.31 -0.73
N TYR A 103 -5.44 0.31 -1.40
CA TYR A 103 -5.57 -0.33 -2.70
C TYR A 103 -4.63 0.28 -3.73
N LEU A 104 -4.61 1.62 -3.81
CA LEU A 104 -3.70 2.35 -4.69
C LEU A 104 -2.25 1.95 -4.40
N PHE A 105 -1.84 1.94 -3.14
CA PHE A 105 -0.47 1.64 -2.75
C PHE A 105 -0.06 0.21 -3.09
N GLY A 106 -0.91 -0.78 -2.80
CA GLY A 106 -0.62 -2.16 -3.16
C GLY A 106 -0.50 -2.34 -4.68
N LYS A 107 -1.38 -1.71 -5.47
CA LYS A 107 -1.32 -1.76 -6.93
C LYS A 107 -0.04 -1.08 -7.46
N SER A 108 0.27 0.12 -6.97
CA SER A 108 1.48 0.85 -7.30
C SER A 108 2.73 0.04 -6.99
N LEU A 109 2.79 -0.62 -5.83
CA LEU A 109 3.92 -1.46 -5.45
C LEU A 109 4.20 -2.55 -6.49
N TYR A 110 3.16 -3.23 -6.96
CA TYR A 110 3.32 -4.24 -8.01
C TYR A 110 3.86 -3.61 -9.30
N ILE A 111 3.29 -2.48 -9.73
CA ILE A 111 3.70 -1.79 -10.96
C ILE A 111 5.17 -1.36 -10.89
N ILE A 112 5.60 -0.78 -9.77
CA ILE A 112 6.99 -0.36 -9.57
C ILE A 112 7.94 -1.55 -9.70
N GLN A 113 7.57 -2.71 -9.16
CA GLN A 113 8.40 -3.92 -9.16
C GLN A 113 8.40 -4.69 -10.50
N HIS A 114 7.48 -4.39 -11.41
CA HIS A 114 7.25 -5.18 -12.63
C HIS A 114 7.10 -4.30 -13.88
N GLN A 115 7.84 -3.19 -13.96
CA GLN A 115 7.70 -2.19 -15.04
C GLN A 115 7.91 -2.80 -16.45
N ASP A 116 8.77 -3.80 -16.59
CA ASP A 116 9.07 -4.45 -17.88
C ASP A 116 8.04 -5.53 -18.28
N ASN A 117 7.17 -5.96 -17.37
CA ASN A 117 6.20 -7.03 -17.60
C ASN A 117 4.94 -6.82 -16.74
N LEU A 118 4.23 -5.74 -17.04
CA LEU A 118 3.05 -5.36 -16.28
C LEU A 118 1.88 -6.31 -16.56
N ASP A 119 1.38 -6.95 -15.51
CA ASP A 119 0.14 -7.72 -15.50
C ASP A 119 -0.88 -6.98 -14.62
N GLU A 120 -1.87 -6.37 -15.27
CA GLU A 120 -2.90 -5.57 -14.64
C GLU A 120 -3.76 -6.38 -13.65
N VAL A 121 -3.98 -7.68 -13.92
CA VAL A 121 -4.71 -8.57 -13.00
C VAL A 121 -3.91 -8.76 -11.72
N LYS A 122 -2.60 -8.96 -11.83
CA LYS A 122 -1.73 -9.13 -10.66
C LYS A 122 -1.55 -7.83 -9.89
N ALA A 123 -1.43 -6.70 -10.59
CA ALA A 123 -1.37 -5.38 -9.97
C ALA A 123 -2.63 -5.10 -9.13
N SER A 124 -3.81 -5.29 -9.73
CA SER A 124 -5.10 -5.17 -9.04
C SER A 124 -5.25 -6.16 -7.89
N ALA A 125 -4.79 -7.41 -8.04
CA ALA A 125 -4.79 -8.39 -6.97
C ALA A 125 -3.92 -7.95 -5.79
N ARG A 126 -2.71 -7.43 -6.04
CA ARG A 126 -1.83 -6.91 -5.00
C ARG A 126 -2.41 -5.70 -4.29
N GLY A 127 -3.16 -4.85 -4.99
CA GLY A 127 -3.97 -3.78 -4.38
C GLY A 127 -4.98 -4.32 -3.36
N ILE A 128 -5.71 -5.39 -3.72
CA ILE A 128 -6.63 -6.05 -2.79
C ILE A 128 -5.89 -6.72 -1.62
N GLU A 129 -4.72 -7.31 -1.85
CA GLU A 129 -3.90 -7.89 -0.77
C GLU A 129 -3.48 -6.84 0.25
N GLY A 130 -3.08 -5.64 -0.20
CA GLY A 130 -2.81 -4.53 0.69
C GLY A 130 -4.01 -4.20 1.58
N MET A 131 -5.21 -4.11 0.99
CA MET A 131 -6.45 -3.90 1.76
C MET A 131 -6.69 -5.03 2.77
N VAL A 132 -6.43 -6.28 2.40
CA VAL A 132 -6.58 -7.44 3.29
C VAL A 132 -5.61 -7.34 4.49
N THR A 133 -4.35 -6.95 4.26
CA THR A 133 -3.37 -6.76 5.33
C THR A 133 -3.83 -5.66 6.30
N VAL A 134 -4.15 -4.48 5.77
CA VAL A 134 -4.64 -3.36 6.60
C VAL A 134 -5.93 -3.72 7.35
N TYR A 135 -6.84 -4.45 6.71
CA TYR A 135 -8.07 -4.90 7.35
C TYR A 135 -7.80 -5.79 8.56
N LYS A 136 -6.86 -6.73 8.45
CA LYS A 136 -6.48 -7.61 9.55
C LYS A 136 -5.87 -6.82 10.71
N GLU A 137 -4.96 -5.90 10.43
CA GLU A 137 -4.34 -5.05 11.46
C GLU A 137 -5.38 -4.16 12.16
N LEU A 138 -6.28 -3.53 11.40
CA LEU A 138 -7.34 -2.72 12.00
C LEU A 138 -8.31 -3.55 12.87
N LYS A 139 -8.59 -4.81 12.51
CA LYS A 139 -9.43 -5.69 13.34
C LYS A 139 -8.79 -6.08 14.67
N GLN A 140 -7.46 -6.03 14.79
CA GLN A 140 -6.79 -6.25 16.07
C GLN A 140 -7.06 -5.11 17.06
N VAL A 141 -7.29 -3.90 16.54
CA VAL A 141 -7.55 -2.70 17.35
C VAL A 141 -9.05 -2.41 17.50
N ASP A 142 -9.84 -2.69 16.47
CA ASP A 142 -11.29 -2.55 16.44
C ASP A 142 -11.92 -3.86 16.00
N SER A 143 -12.21 -4.75 16.96
CA SER A 143 -12.80 -6.06 16.69
C SER A 143 -14.23 -5.98 16.13
N SER A 144 -14.90 -4.83 16.25
CA SER A 144 -16.23 -4.59 15.69
C SER A 144 -16.20 -4.27 14.19
N LEU A 145 -15.00 -4.04 13.63
CA LEU A 145 -14.81 -3.70 12.23
C LEU A 145 -15.20 -4.87 11.31
N THR A 146 -16.40 -4.77 10.73
CA THR A 146 -16.92 -5.75 9.77
C THR A 146 -17.26 -5.09 8.44
N ASN A 147 -16.89 -5.76 7.34
CA ASN A 147 -17.32 -5.35 6.00
C ASN A 147 -17.38 -6.59 5.09
N PHE A 148 -18.55 -6.84 4.50
CA PHE A 148 -18.77 -8.04 3.68
C PHE A 148 -17.78 -8.18 2.51
N GLN A 149 -17.41 -7.07 1.87
CA GLN A 149 -16.47 -7.08 0.75
C GLN A 149 -15.04 -7.40 1.21
N LEU A 150 -14.58 -6.80 2.31
CA LEU A 150 -13.26 -7.10 2.88
C LEU A 150 -13.17 -8.54 3.40
N GLU A 151 -14.22 -9.04 4.06
CA GLU A 151 -14.30 -10.45 4.50
C GLU A 151 -14.27 -11.42 3.29
N LYS A 152 -14.91 -11.05 2.17
CA LYS A 152 -14.79 -11.79 0.92
C LYS A 152 -13.34 -11.80 0.41
N TYR A 153 -12.65 -10.65 0.42
CA TYR A 153 -11.27 -10.56 -0.02
C TYR A 153 -10.31 -11.37 0.85
N VAL A 154 -10.47 -11.34 2.19
CA VAL A 154 -9.72 -12.20 3.12
C VAL A 154 -9.86 -13.68 2.72
N ARG A 155 -11.08 -14.15 2.47
CA ARG A 155 -11.34 -15.55 2.08
C ARG A 155 -10.80 -15.91 0.69
N LEU A 156 -10.79 -14.97 -0.25
CA LEU A 156 -10.23 -15.20 -1.59
C LEU A 156 -8.71 -15.28 -1.56
N SER A 157 -8.08 -14.37 -0.81
CA SER A 157 -6.64 -14.34 -0.56
C SER A 157 -6.18 -15.64 0.12
N SER A 158 -6.84 -16.06 1.21
CA SER A 158 -6.46 -17.29 1.93
C SER A 158 -6.62 -18.58 1.12
N LYS A 159 -7.42 -18.55 0.04
CA LYS A 159 -7.64 -19.69 -0.87
C LYS A 159 -6.79 -19.63 -2.14
N GLY A 160 -5.94 -18.61 -2.32
CA GLY A 160 -5.21 -18.39 -3.57
C GLY A 160 -6.12 -18.14 -4.79
N LYS A 161 -7.32 -17.60 -4.57
CA LYS A 161 -8.35 -17.40 -5.62
C LYS A 161 -8.50 -15.93 -6.04
N LEU A 162 -7.63 -15.06 -5.55
CA LEU A 162 -7.78 -13.61 -5.71
C LEU A 162 -7.55 -13.15 -7.16
N GLU A 163 -6.47 -13.59 -7.81
CA GLU A 163 -6.20 -13.25 -9.22
C GLU A 163 -7.33 -13.70 -10.15
N LYS A 164 -7.84 -14.92 -9.97
CA LYS A 164 -8.98 -15.44 -10.75
C LYS A 164 -10.22 -14.55 -10.57
N TYR A 165 -10.48 -14.10 -9.35
CA TYR A 165 -11.57 -13.18 -9.05
C TYR A 165 -11.38 -11.82 -9.74
N VAL A 166 -10.18 -11.25 -9.65
CA VAL A 166 -9.83 -9.97 -10.28
C VAL A 166 -9.99 -10.04 -11.79
N ARG A 167 -9.45 -11.09 -12.43
CA ARG A 167 -9.57 -11.30 -13.88
C ARG A 167 -11.02 -11.30 -14.35
N GLY A 168 -11.90 -11.98 -13.61
CA GLY A 168 -13.33 -12.01 -13.93
C GLY A 168 -14.05 -10.66 -13.79
N ARG A 169 -13.55 -9.76 -12.93
CA ARG A 169 -14.11 -8.43 -12.73
C ARG A 169 -13.57 -7.39 -13.71
N LEU A 170 -12.29 -7.46 -14.06
CA LEU A 170 -11.69 -6.54 -15.04
C LEU A 170 -12.15 -6.83 -16.47
N ALA A 171 -12.43 -8.09 -16.81
CA ALA A 171 -12.98 -8.46 -18.11
C ALA A 171 -14.46 -8.06 -18.32
N SER A 172 -15.12 -7.49 -17.30
CA SER A 172 -16.52 -7.04 -17.43
C SER A 172 -16.58 -5.65 -18.11
N PRO A 173 -17.51 -5.40 -19.06
CA PRO A 173 -17.54 -4.20 -19.92
C PRO A 173 -17.69 -2.81 -19.26
N SER A 174 -17.71 -2.70 -17.93
CA SER A 174 -18.06 -1.48 -17.20
C SER A 174 -16.88 -0.52 -16.93
N THR A 175 -15.73 -0.67 -17.59
CA THR A 175 -14.47 0.02 -17.23
C THR A 175 -13.86 0.86 -18.35
N ILE A 176 -14.66 1.35 -19.30
CA ILE A 176 -14.21 2.42 -20.22
C ILE A 176 -15.10 3.63 -20.02
N ILE A 177 -14.73 4.50 -19.08
CA ILE A 177 -15.12 5.91 -19.15
C ILE A 177 -13.85 6.66 -19.51
N SER A 178 -13.66 6.89 -20.81
CA SER A 178 -12.71 7.87 -21.32
C SER A 178 -13.26 9.24 -20.95
N TYR A 179 -12.59 9.98 -20.09
CA TYR A 179 -12.78 11.43 -20.05
C TYR A 179 -11.99 12.01 -21.21
N LYS A 180 -12.73 12.37 -22.26
CA LYS A 180 -12.26 13.23 -23.33
C LYS A 180 -12.80 14.63 -23.03
N GLU A 181 -11.91 15.60 -23.26
CA GLU A 181 -12.02 17.06 -23.11
C GLU A 181 -11.64 17.62 -21.73
#